data_AF-A0A510GAN8-F1
#
_entry.id   AF-A0A510GAN8-F1
#
_cell.length_a   1.000
_cell.length_b   1.000
_cell.length_c   1.000
_cell.angle_alpha   90.00
_cell.angle_beta   90.00
_cell.angle_gamma   90.00
#
_symmetry.space_group_name_H-M   'P 1'
#
loop_
_entity.id
_entity.type
_entity.pdbx_description
1 polymer ?
#
loop_
_entity_poly.entity_id
_entity_poly.type
_entity_poly.pdbx_seq_one_letter_code
_entity_poly.pdbx_strand_id
1 'polypeptide(L)' 'MSKAKAKTASKNNPTSREQAKEYCHNGQKIKPVKLIAAQNSFLAAEYESSGDLVVGSNGQPLPWGLVKSLS' A
#
# COMPACT_ATOMS: atom_id res chain seq x y z
N MET A 1 -30.75 9.80 -30.46
CA MET A 1 -30.71 9.63 -28.98
C MET A 1 -30.04 8.30 -28.67
N SER A 2 -28.78 8.28 -28.21
CA SER A 2 -28.11 7.03 -27.83
C SER A 2 -28.54 6.64 -26.41
N LYS A 3 -29.06 5.42 -26.25
CA LYS A 3 -29.42 4.87 -24.94
C LYS A 3 -28.14 4.55 -24.18
N ALA A 4 -27.87 5.27 -23.10
CA ALA A 4 -26.81 4.91 -22.16
C ALA A 4 -27.12 3.51 -21.58
N LYS A 5 -26.30 2.50 -21.93
CA LYS A 5 -26.31 1.21 -21.23
C LYS A 5 -25.93 1.49 -19.78
N ALA A 6 -26.89 1.44 -18.87
CA ALA A 6 -26.62 1.45 -17.44
C ALA A 6 -25.72 0.25 -17.12
N LYS A 7 -24.50 0.51 -16.62
CA LYS A 7 -23.56 -0.53 -16.17
C LYS A 7 -24.17 -1.23 -14.94
N THR A 8 -24.83 -2.36 -15.14
CA THR A 8 -25.22 -3.32 -14.09
C THR A 8 -24.01 -4.08 -13.56
N ALA A 9 -22.92 -3.38 -13.24
CA ALA A 9 -21.79 -3.99 -12.54
C ALA A 9 -22.17 -4.11 -11.06
N SER A 10 -22.53 -5.33 -10.63
CA SER A 10 -22.72 -5.63 -9.21
C SER A 10 -21.45 -5.26 -8.44
N LYS A 11 -21.59 -4.40 -7.42
CA LYS A 11 -20.48 -3.97 -6.54
C LYS A 11 -19.82 -5.14 -5.79
N ASN A 12 -20.44 -6.32 -5.81
CA ASN A 12 -20.00 -7.52 -5.12
C ASN A 12 -19.49 -8.60 -6.08
N ASN A 13 -19.15 -8.28 -7.34
CA ASN A 13 -18.59 -9.29 -8.25
C ASN A 13 -17.20 -9.74 -7.78
N PRO A 14 -17.05 -10.95 -7.21
CA PRO A 14 -15.75 -11.40 -6.68
C PRO A 14 -14.70 -11.58 -7.79
N THR A 15 -15.14 -11.78 -9.04
CA THR A 15 -14.25 -11.94 -10.19
C THR A 15 -13.64 -10.62 -10.69
N SER A 16 -14.20 -9.48 -10.27
CA SER A 16 -13.64 -8.15 -10.56
C SER A 16 -12.71 -7.65 -9.46
N ARG A 17 -12.46 -8.45 -8.42
CA ARG A 17 -11.56 -8.09 -7.32
C ARG A 17 -10.13 -8.33 -7.80
N GLU A 18 -9.37 -7.25 -7.97
CA GLU A 18 -7.94 -7.36 -8.29
C GLU A 18 -7.22 -8.16 -7.20
N GLN A 19 -6.23 -8.97 -7.60
CA GLN A 19 -5.38 -9.66 -6.65
C GLN A 19 -4.62 -8.64 -5.80
N ALA A 20 -4.44 -8.94 -4.51
CA ALA A 20 -3.62 -8.11 -3.64
C ALA A 20 -2.19 -8.07 -4.21
N LYS A 21 -1.75 -6.88 -4.63
CA LYS A 21 -0.40 -6.68 -5.14
C LYS A 21 0.58 -6.80 -3.98
N GLU A 22 1.52 -7.75 -4.07
CA GLU A 22 2.64 -7.85 -3.14
C GLU A 22 3.67 -6.75 -3.47
N TYR A 23 4.27 -6.18 -2.43
CA TYR A 23 5.33 -5.18 -2.54
C TYR A 23 6.56 -5.68 -1.80
N CYS A 24 7.73 -5.46 -2.40
CA CYS A 24 9.01 -5.88 -1.84
C CYS A 24 9.96 -4.68 -1.73
N HIS A 25 10.76 -4.62 -0.70
CA HIS A 25 11.86 -3.68 -0.57
C HIS A 25 13.10 -4.45 -0.13
N ASN A 26 14.23 -4.25 -0.81
CA ASN A 26 15.47 -5.01 -0.57
C ASN A 26 15.27 -6.54 -0.56
N GLY A 27 14.40 -7.05 -1.43
CA GLY A 27 14.07 -8.48 -1.51
C GLY A 27 13.17 -9.01 -0.38
N GLN A 28 12.69 -8.16 0.53
CA GLN A 28 11.78 -8.55 1.62
C GLN A 28 10.38 -7.98 1.41
N LYS A 29 9.34 -8.74 1.76
CA LYS A 29 7.95 -8.28 1.67
C LYS A 29 7.69 -7.14 2.64
N ILE A 30 6.94 -6.15 2.18
CA ILE A 30 6.54 -4.99 2.97
C ILE A 30 5.03 -4.77 2.90
N LYS A 31 4.49 -4.20 3.98
CA LYS A 31 3.08 -3.80 4.08
C LYS A 31 2.96 -2.34 4.53
N PRO A 32 1.88 -1.64 4.15
CA PRO A 32 1.60 -0.31 4.67
C PRO A 32 1.19 -0.38 6.15
N VAL A 33 1.78 0.47 7.00
CA VAL A 33 1.39 0.65 8.41
C VAL A 33 1.16 2.13 8.70
N LYS A 34 0.16 2.45 9.53
CA LYS A 34 -0.03 3.84 9.98
C LYS A 34 0.93 4.13 11.14
N LEU A 35 1.89 4.99 10.89
CA LEU A 35 2.79 5.51 11.91
C LEU A 35 2.17 6.76 12.55
N ILE A 36 2.12 6.78 13.88
CA ILE A 36 1.65 7.91 14.67
C ILE A 36 2.84 8.42 15.47
N ALA A 37 3.33 9.62 15.13
CA ALA A 37 4.37 10.31 15.87
C ALA A 37 3.76 11.49 16.64
N ALA A 38 4.58 12.15 17.48
CA ALA A 38 4.11 13.20 18.38
C ALA A 38 3.42 14.38 17.67
N GLN A 39 3.86 14.74 16.46
CA GLN A 39 3.37 15.92 15.73
C GLN A 39 2.59 15.57 14.45
N ASN A 40 2.69 14.33 13.95
CA ASN A 40 2.06 13.94 12.70
C ASN A 40 1.76 12.44 12.66
N SER A 41 0.96 12.04 11.68
CA SER A 41 0.78 10.63 11.33
C SER A 41 0.80 10.46 9.82
N PHE A 42 1.35 9.35 9.36
CA PHE A 42 1.44 9.04 7.94
C PHE A 42 1.49 7.53 7.72
N LEU A 43 1.29 7.09 6.48
CA LEU A 43 1.50 5.69 6.11
C LEU A 43 2.99 5.46 5.87
N ALA A 44 3.60 4.61 6.69
CA ALA A 44 4.96 4.09 6.52
C ALA A 44 4.92 2.67 5.93
N ALA A 45 6.09 2.09 5.65
CA ALA A 45 6.23 0.69 5.30
C ALA A 45 6.84 -0.10 6.46
N GLU A 46 6.39 -1.33 6.64
CA GLU A 46 6.91 -2.30 7.63
C GLU A 46 7.30 -3.58 6.92
N TYR A 47 8.44 -4.19 7.27
CA TYR A 47 8.82 -5.50 6.79
C TYR A 47 7.93 -6.58 7.42
N GLU A 48 7.34 -7.45 6.61
CA GLU A 48 6.47 -8.52 7.11
C GLU A 48 7.22 -9.57 7.94
N SER A 49 8.52 -9.75 7.67
CA SER A 49 9.39 -10.73 8.32
C SER A 49 9.73 -10.36 9.76
N SER A 50 10.12 -9.11 10.02
CA SER A 50 10.62 -8.65 11.32
C SER A 50 9.66 -7.73 12.07
N GLY A 51 8.72 -7.09 11.36
CA GLY A 51 7.90 -6.01 11.93
C GLY A 51 8.64 -4.67 12.05
N ASP A 52 9.87 -4.57 11.52
CA ASP A 52 10.62 -3.31 11.54
C ASP A 52 10.10 -2.33 10.49
N LEU A 53 10.17 -1.04 10.81
CA LEU A 53 9.89 0.02 9.85
C LEU A 53 10.98 0.09 8.78
N VAL A 54 10.57 0.31 7.54
CA VAL A 54 11.51 0.68 6.48
C VAL A 54 11.96 2.11 6.71
N VAL A 55 13.26 2.28 6.96
CA VAL A 55 13.88 3.59 7.25
C VAL A 55 14.83 4.03 6.15
N GLY A 56 15.02 5.34 6.02
CA GLY A 56 16.03 5.93 5.15
C GLY A 56 17.43 5.86 5.77
N SER A 57 18.43 6.37 5.04
CA SER A 57 19.82 6.45 5.52
C SER A 57 19.98 7.31 6.79
N ASN A 58 19.02 8.19 7.07
CA ASN A 58 18.95 9.03 8.26
C ASN A 58 18.24 8.34 9.45
N GLY A 59 17.86 7.07 9.33
CA GLY A 59 17.11 6.32 10.35
C GLY A 59 15.65 6.74 10.50
N GLN A 60 15.12 7.61 9.63
CA GLN A 60 13.73 8.05 9.68
C GLN A 60 12.83 7.11 8.86
N PRO A 61 11.62 6.78 9.36
CA PRO A 61 10.67 5.95 8.61
C PRO A 61 10.29 6.58 7.26
N LEU A 62 10.33 5.78 6.20
CA LEU A 62 10.00 6.23 4.85
C LEU A 62 8.48 6.16 4.60
N PRO A 63 7.89 7.13 3.86
CA PRO A 63 6.48 7.06 3.47
C PRO A 63 6.18 5.88 2.55
N TRP A 64 5.06 5.18 2.78
CA TRP A 64 4.59 4.05 1.98
C TRP A 64 4.58 4.35 0.48
N GLY A 65 4.12 5.56 0.10
CA GLY A 65 4.06 5.98 -1.31
C GLY A 65 5.42 6.00 -1.99
N LEU A 66 6.48 6.35 -1.26
CA LEU A 66 7.85 6.35 -1.74
C LEU A 66 8.40 4.91 -1.79
N VAL A 67 8.27 4.15 -0.69
CA VAL A 67 8.82 2.79 -0.60
C VAL A 67 8.23 1.88 -1.68
N LYS A 68 6.90 1.89 -1.87
CA LYS A 68 6.23 1.03 -2.87
C LYS A 68 6.60 1.35 -4.32
N SER A 69 7.19 2.52 -4.57
CA SER A 69 7.66 2.94 -5.90
C SER A 69 9.13 2.54 -6.15
N LEU A 70 9.85 2.17 -5.09
CA LEU A 70 11.21 1.62 -5.14
C LEU A 70 11.21 0.08 -5.24
N SER A 71 10.03 -0.53 -5.12
CA SER A 71 9.75 -1.96 -5.22
C SER A 71 9.77 -2.51 -6.64
#